data_AF-A0A225UZJ5-F1
#
_entry.id   AF-A0A225UZJ5-F1
#
_cell.length_a   1.000
_cell.length_b   1.000
_cell.length_c   1.000
_cell.angle_alpha   90.00
_cell.angle_beta   90.00
_cell.angle_gamma   90.00
#
_symmetry.space_group_name_H-M   'P 1'
#
loop_
_entity.id
_entity.type
_entity.pdbx_description
1 polymer ?
#
loop_
_entity_poly.entity_id
_entity_poly.type
_entity_poly.pdbx_seq_one_letter_code
_entity_poly.pdbx_strand_id
1 'polypeptide(L)'
;MQEDREETFSGKVIYGDPAYGCSDFICCPSTLHNAASSEFNSNMSSVRESVEWGFGRVKVLWEFMNWDKKQRVRQSPVGLNFYP
;
A
#
# COMPACT_ATOMS: atom_id res chain seq x y z
N MET A 1 -6.34 22.79 -15.65
CA MET A 1 -5.35 21.71 -15.48
C MET A 1 -5.79 20.75 -14.37
N GLN A 2 -7.05 20.31 -14.40
CA GLN A 2 -7.59 19.39 -13.39
C GLN A 2 -8.44 18.29 -14.06
N GLU A 3 -8.98 18.57 -15.25
CA GLU A 3 -9.70 17.61 -16.12
C GLU A 3 -8.87 16.39 -16.56
N ASP A 4 -7.59 16.53 -16.92
CA ASP A 4 -6.80 15.38 -17.45
C ASP A 4 -6.50 14.29 -16.40
N ARG A 5 -6.59 14.62 -15.11
CA ARG A 5 -6.33 13.65 -14.02
C ARG A 5 -7.47 12.67 -13.85
N GLU A 6 -8.70 13.06 -14.15
CA GLU A 6 -9.89 12.20 -13.98
C GLU A 6 -9.96 11.10 -15.04
N GLU A 7 -9.55 11.37 -16.29
CA GLU A 7 -9.58 10.36 -17.35
C GLU A 7 -8.58 9.21 -17.09
N THR A 8 -7.39 9.52 -16.58
CA THR A 8 -6.31 8.54 -16.39
C THR A 8 -6.67 7.43 -15.38
N PHE A 9 -7.50 7.76 -14.39
CA PHE A 9 -7.94 6.83 -13.34
C PHE A 9 -9.42 6.44 -13.46
N SER A 10 -10.11 6.88 -14.52
CA SER A 10 -11.53 6.60 -14.73
C SER A 10 -11.79 5.09 -14.74
N GLY A 11 -12.67 4.65 -13.82
CA GLY A 11 -13.00 3.23 -13.64
C GLY A 11 -12.02 2.40 -12.80
N LYS A 12 -10.83 2.93 -12.46
CA LYS A 12 -9.86 2.25 -11.58
C LYS A 12 -10.11 2.65 -10.13
N VAL A 13 -10.40 1.65 -9.29
CA VAL A 13 -10.87 1.89 -7.91
C VAL A 13 -9.76 1.65 -6.88
N ILE A 14 -8.72 0.89 -7.23
CA ILE A 14 -7.74 0.38 -6.27
C ILE A 14 -6.31 0.58 -6.78
N TYR A 15 -5.44 1.07 -5.90
CA TYR A 15 -3.99 1.07 -6.13
C TYR A 15 -3.43 -0.34 -5.97
N GLY A 16 -2.69 -0.80 -6.97
CA GLY A 16 -1.95 -2.04 -6.96
C GLY A 16 -0.46 -1.79 -6.82
N ASP A 17 0.19 -2.61 -5.99
CA ASP A 17 1.65 -2.73 -6.03
C ASP A 17 2.10 -3.20 -7.43
N PRO A 18 3.25 -2.75 -7.95
CA PRO A 18 3.76 -3.18 -9.25
C PRO A 18 3.76 -4.71 -9.48
N ALA A 19 3.87 -5.51 -8.40
CA ALA A 19 3.84 -6.97 -8.49
C ALA A 19 2.50 -7.56 -8.96
N TYR A 20 1.38 -6.86 -8.77
CA TYR A 20 0.04 -7.38 -9.13
C TYR A 20 -0.37 -7.07 -10.57
N GLY A 21 0.26 -6.07 -11.21
CA GLY A 21 -0.10 -5.61 -12.55
C GLY A 21 -1.44 -4.85 -12.62
N CYS A 22 -1.65 -4.12 -13.72
CA CYS A 22 -2.88 -3.38 -13.96
C CYS A 22 -4.03 -4.32 -14.38
N SER A 23 -5.22 -4.08 -13.83
CA SER A 23 -6.48 -4.75 -14.18
C SER A 23 -7.57 -3.69 -14.42
N ASP A 24 -8.80 -4.12 -14.69
CA ASP A 24 -9.95 -3.23 -14.89
C ASP A 24 -10.19 -2.34 -13.66
N PHE A 25 -9.98 -2.90 -12.47
CA PHE A 25 -10.20 -2.20 -11.19
C PHE A 25 -8.91 -1.78 -10.48
N ILE A 26 -7.76 -2.32 -10.90
CA ILE A 26 -6.46 -2.12 -10.24
C ILE A 26 -5.54 -1.31 -11.15
N CYS A 27 -4.94 -0.26 -10.60
CA CYS A 27 -3.94 0.56 -11.28
C CYS A 27 -2.58 0.40 -10.59
N CYS A 28 -1.52 0.13 -11.34
CA CYS A 28 -0.16 0.01 -10.81
C CYS A 28 0.77 1.04 -11.46
N PRO A 29 1.84 1.48 -10.77
CA PRO A 29 2.90 2.29 -11.37
C PRO A 29 3.52 1.58 -12.58
N SER A 30 3.87 2.37 -13.60
CA SER A 30 4.57 1.87 -14.79
C SER A 30 6.05 1.65 -14.47
N THR A 31 6.62 0.54 -14.94
CA THR A 31 8.07 0.29 -14.88
C THR A 31 8.82 0.83 -16.10
N LEU A 32 8.10 1.42 -17.06
CA LEU A 32 8.70 1.98 -18.27
C LEU A 32 9.29 3.37 -18.00
N HIS A 33 10.47 3.62 -18.55
CA HIS A 33 11.14 4.92 -18.47
C HIS A 33 10.85 5.75 -19.71
N ASN A 34 9.63 6.26 -19.82
CA ASN A 34 9.25 7.25 -20.83
C ASN A 34 8.59 8.48 -20.17
N ALA A 35 8.52 9.61 -20.89
CA ALA A 35 8.02 10.87 -20.34
C ALA A 35 6.58 10.73 -19.80
N ALA A 36 5.72 10.02 -20.54
CA ALA A 36 4.33 9.76 -20.13
C ALA A 36 4.24 8.90 -18.85
N SER A 37 5.09 7.88 -18.70
CA SER A 37 5.16 7.05 -17.49
C SER A 37 5.71 7.83 -16.30
N SER A 38 6.60 8.81 -16.54
CA SER A 38 7.11 9.68 -15.47
C SER A 38 6.00 10.55 -14.87
N GLU A 39 5.19 11.17 -15.72
CA GLU A 39 4.03 11.97 -15.28
C GLU A 39 2.98 11.09 -14.60
N PHE A 40 2.66 9.94 -15.21
CA PHE A 40 1.75 8.96 -14.62
C PHE A 40 2.23 8.48 -13.25
N ASN A 41 3.50 8.09 -13.11
CA ASN A 41 4.08 7.65 -11.84
C ASN A 41 4.14 8.78 -10.81
N SER A 42 4.32 10.02 -11.24
CA SER A 42 4.25 11.18 -10.34
C SER A 42 2.86 11.33 -9.74
N ASN A 43 1.80 11.24 -10.56
CA ASN A 43 0.41 11.25 -10.07
C ASN A 43 0.14 10.04 -9.16
N MET A 44 0.67 8.88 -9.53
CA MET A 44 0.50 7.62 -8.80
C MET A 44 1.21 7.59 -7.43
N SER A 45 2.24 8.43 -7.26
CA SER A 45 3.00 8.53 -6.00
C SER A 45 2.16 9.09 -4.86
N SER A 46 1.27 10.06 -5.13
CA SER A 46 0.34 10.58 -4.12
C SER A 46 -0.65 9.51 -3.62
N VAL A 47 -1.13 8.67 -4.55
CA VAL A 47 -2.00 7.53 -4.20
C VAL A 47 -1.22 6.52 -3.35
N ARG A 48 0.01 6.18 -3.77
CA ARG A 48 0.90 5.26 -3.03
C ARG A 48 1.16 5.74 -1.61
N GLU A 49 1.49 7.01 -1.40
CA GLU A 49 1.71 7.58 -0.07
C GLU A 49 0.46 7.42 0.82
N SER A 50 -0.72 7.76 0.30
CA SER A 50 -1.96 7.64 1.07
C SER A 50 -2.24 6.18 1.52
N VAL A 51 -1.95 5.22 0.64
CA VAL A 51 -2.06 3.78 0.91
C VAL A 51 -1.04 3.34 1.97
N GLU A 52 0.22 3.75 1.85
CA GLU A 52 1.26 3.44 2.83
C GLU A 52 0.94 3.98 4.23
N TRP A 53 0.46 5.23 4.31
CA TRP A 53 0.00 5.82 5.56
C TRP A 53 -1.21 5.06 6.15
N GLY A 54 -2.14 4.64 5.31
CA GLY A 54 -3.29 3.81 5.71
C GLY A 54 -2.85 2.47 6.32
N PHE A 55 -1.97 1.74 5.64
CA PHE A 55 -1.38 0.51 6.18
C PHE A 55 -0.58 0.75 7.46
N GLY A 56 0.13 1.88 7.55
CA GLY A 56 0.82 2.30 8.77
C GLY A 56 -0.14 2.43 9.96
N ARG A 57 -1.28 3.09 9.77
CA ARG A 57 -2.32 3.21 10.82
C ARG A 57 -2.89 1.86 11.21
N VAL A 58 -3.19 0.99 10.25
CA VAL A 58 -3.68 -0.36 10.52
C VAL A 58 -2.66 -1.16 11.36
N LYS A 59 -1.37 -1.07 11.02
CA LYS A 59 -0.30 -1.72 11.78
C LYS A 59 -0.15 -1.17 13.20
N VAL A 60 -0.44 0.11 13.44
CA VAL A 60 -0.39 0.70 14.79
C VAL A 60 -1.61 0.32 15.61
N LEU A 61 -2.82 0.43 15.03
CA LEU A 61 -4.07 0.14 15.71
C LEU A 61 -4.24 -1.36 16.02
N TRP A 62 -3.79 -2.21 15.11
CA TRP A 62 -3.84 -3.67 15.24
C TRP A 62 -2.43 -4.25 15.16
N GLU A 63 -1.58 -3.82 16.11
CA GLU A 63 -0.17 -4.25 16.18
C GLU A 63 -0.02 -5.77 16.16
N PHE A 64 -1.02 -6.51 16.65
CA PHE A 64 -1.02 -7.97 16.64
C PHE A 64 -0.95 -8.61 15.26
N MET A 65 -1.43 -7.94 14.22
CA MET A 65 -1.29 -8.42 12.84
C MET A 65 0.16 -8.43 12.35
N ASN A 66 1.06 -7.70 13.01
CA ASN A 66 2.48 -7.60 12.69
C ASN A 66 3.35 -8.24 13.80
N TRP A 67 2.75 -9.08 14.65
CA TRP A 67 3.47 -9.83 15.69
C TRP A 67 4.18 -11.08 15.18
N ASP A 68 3.98 -11.49 13.92
CA ASP A 68 4.77 -12.54 13.26
C ASP A 68 6.28 -12.30 13.43
N LYS A 69 6.71 -11.03 13.39
CA LYS A 69 8.09 -10.61 13.61
C LYS A 69 8.54 -10.66 15.07
N LYS A 70 7.61 -10.60 16.02
CA LYS A 70 7.86 -10.56 17.49
C LYS A 70 7.60 -11.89 18.20
N GLN A 71 6.85 -12.80 17.58
CA GLN A 71 6.55 -14.15 18.08
C GLN A 71 7.72 -15.11 17.84
N ARG A 72 8.88 -14.78 18.41
CA ARG A 72 10.03 -15.69 18.47
C ARG A 72 10.10 -16.31 19.86
N VAL A 73 10.36 -17.61 19.91
CA VAL A 73 10.56 -18.35 21.17
C VAL A 73 11.64 -17.63 21.99
N ARG A 74 11.33 -17.27 23.25
CA ARG A 74 12.16 -16.48 24.20
C ARG A 74 12.27 -14.97 23.95
N GLN A 75 11.60 -14.38 22.97
CA GLN A 75 11.63 -12.92 22.74
C GLN A 75 10.36 -12.18 23.20
N SER A 76 9.27 -12.92 23.42
CA SER A 76 8.03 -12.38 23.96
C SER A 76 7.67 -13.14 25.24
N PRO A 77 7.21 -12.45 26.31
CA PRO A 77 6.80 -13.10 27.55
C PRO A 77 5.40 -13.73 27.38
N VAL A 78 5.33 -14.78 26.57
CA VAL A 78 4.07 -15.48 26.24
C VAL A 78 3.42 -16.08 27.49
N GLY A 79 4.21 -16.41 28.51
CA GLY A 79 3.68 -16.90 29.80
C GLY A 79 3.09 -15.83 30.72
N LEU A 80 3.43 -14.55 30.54
CA LEU A 80 2.91 -13.45 31.39
C LEU A 80 1.67 -12.78 30.80
N ASN A 81 1.53 -12.80 29.46
CA ASN A 81 0.42 -12.13 28.80
C ASN A 81 -0.88 -12.97 28.73
N PHE A 82 -0.80 -14.27 29.03
CA PHE A 82 -1.91 -15.23 28.85
C PHE A 82 -2.42 -15.87 30.14
N TYR A 83 -1.85 -15.55 31.30
CA TYR A 83 -2.36 -15.97 32.60
C TYR A 83 -2.80 -14.73 33.42
N PRO A 84 -3.95 -14.80 34.12
CA PRO A 84 -4.44 -13.73 34.98
C PRO A 84 -3.60 -13.51 36.24
#